data_AF-A0A7C3N352-F1
#
_entry.id   AF-A0A7C3N352-F1
#
_cell.length_a   1.000
_cell.length_b   1.000
_cell.length_c   1.000
_cell.angle_alpha   90.00
_cell.angle_beta   90.00
_cell.angle_gamma   90.00
#
_symmetry.space_group_name_H-M   'P 1'
#
loop_
_entity.id
_entity.type
_entity.pdbx_description
1 polymer ?
#
loop_
_entity_poly.entity_id
_entity_poly.type
_entity_poly.pdbx_seq_one_letter_code
_entity_poly.pdbx_strand_id
1 'polypeptide(L)'
;MRWIAAIFGLILFVLIVGAVWQYMPEARERAEIRKAVKDYLAQQFYKNPQILDIRIYRNYALAIAYDFETLVLFLQKRKGKWEVVIHGNLLTRETIRTKAKGVPDSVFDALKIPKAGTIGGATFK
;
A
#
# COMPACT_ATOMS: atom_id res chain seq x y z
N MET A 1 6.33 -36.05 33.54
CA MET A 1 5.39 -35.10 32.90
C MET A 1 5.92 -33.66 32.74
N ARG A 2 6.95 -33.18 33.46
CA ARG A 2 7.48 -31.80 33.35
C ARG A 2 8.23 -31.48 32.05
N TRP A 3 8.81 -32.48 31.39
CA TRP A 3 9.61 -32.31 30.17
C TRP A 3 8.74 -32.05 28.92
N ILE A 4 7.52 -32.60 28.89
CA ILE A 4 6.59 -32.41 27.77
C ILE A 4 6.15 -30.94 27.68
N ALA A 5 5.85 -30.30 28.81
CA ALA A 5 5.49 -28.87 28.84
C ALA A 5 6.64 -27.95 28.38
N ALA A 6 7.89 -28.30 28.70
CA ALA A 6 9.06 -27.54 28.25
C ALA A 6 9.27 -27.66 26.72
N ILE A 7 9.07 -28.86 26.15
CA ILE A 7 9.17 -29.09 24.71
C ILE A 7 8.06 -28.34 23.97
N PHE A 8 6.82 -28.42 24.44
CA PHE A 8 5.70 -27.67 23.85
C PHE A 8 5.89 -26.14 23.98
N GLY A 9 6.42 -25.66 25.11
CA GLY A 9 6.75 -24.25 25.29
C GLY A 9 7.83 -23.76 24.32
N LEU A 10 8.86 -24.58 24.07
CA LEU A 10 9.92 -24.26 23.11
C LEU A 10 9.37 -24.20 21.67
N ILE A 11 8.53 -25.17 21.28
CA ILE A 11 7.90 -25.20 19.95
C ILE A 11 7.00 -23.98 19.75
N LEU A 12 6.18 -23.64 20.76
CA LEU A 12 5.31 -22.47 20.72
C LEU A 12 6.12 -21.18 20.58
N PHE A 13 7.24 -21.06 21.30
CA PHE A 13 8.13 -19.91 21.21
C PHE A 13 8.74 -19.74 19.81
N VAL A 14 9.22 -20.84 19.20
CA VAL A 14 9.76 -20.81 17.84
C VAL A 14 8.69 -20.42 16.81
N LEU A 15 7.46 -20.91 16.96
CA LEU A 15 6.33 -20.54 16.09
C LEU A 15 5.97 -19.06 16.21
N ILE A 16 5.96 -18.50 17.43
CA ILE A 16 5.69 -17.08 17.66
C ILE A 16 6.79 -16.22 17.04
N VAL A 17 8.07 -16.56 17.26
CA VAL A 17 9.20 -15.82 16.68
C VAL A 17 9.18 -15.88 15.15
N GLY A 18 8.90 -17.05 14.58
CA GLY A 18 8.75 -17.22 13.13
C GLY A 18 7.60 -16.40 12.55
N ALA A 19 6.46 -16.37 13.22
CA ALA A 19 5.31 -15.55 12.82
C ALA A 19 5.65 -14.05 12.89
N VAL A 20 6.26 -13.58 13.98
CA VAL A 20 6.65 -12.16 14.13
C VAL A 20 7.64 -11.73 13.04
N TRP A 21 8.60 -12.59 12.68
CA TRP A 21 9.58 -12.30 11.62
C TRP A 21 8.94 -12.13 10.24
N GLN A 22 7.87 -12.88 9.93
CA GLN A 22 7.16 -12.76 8.65
C GLN A 22 6.32 -11.49 8.55
N TYR A 23 5.83 -10.93 9.66
CA TYR A 23 5.03 -9.70 9.68
C TYR A 23 5.86 -8.41 9.70
N MET A 24 7.11 -8.46 10.19
CA MET A 24 8.01 -7.31 10.24
C MET A 24 8.32 -6.64 8.88
N PRO A 25 8.58 -7.36 7.76
CA PRO A 25 8.92 -6.72 6.49
C PRO A 25 7.77 -5.88 5.92
N GLU A 26 6.53 -6.38 5.98
CA GLU A 26 5.37 -5.61 5.51
C GLU A 26 5.09 -4.39 6.39
N ALA A 27 5.23 -4.52 7.71
CA ALA A 27 5.07 -3.40 8.63
C ALA A 27 6.11 -2.30 8.35
N ARG A 28 7.35 -2.70 8.05
CA ARG A 28 8.43 -1.78 7.66
C ARG A 28 8.14 -1.10 6.33
N GLU A 29 7.74 -1.83 5.30
CA GLU A 29 7.39 -1.23 4.00
C GLU A 29 6.20 -0.26 4.12
N ARG A 30 5.17 -0.62 4.89
CA ARG A 30 4.03 0.28 5.17
C ARG A 30 4.47 1.55 5.87
N ALA A 31 5.43 1.48 6.80
CA ALA A 31 5.98 2.64 7.47
C ALA A 31 6.77 3.55 6.52
N GLU A 32 7.59 2.97 5.63
CA GLU A 32 8.32 3.71 4.60
C GLU A 32 7.37 4.40 3.61
N ILE A 33 6.32 3.70 3.15
CA ILE A 33 5.27 4.27 2.30
C ILE A 33 4.53 5.40 3.03
N ARG A 34 4.14 5.18 4.29
CA ARG A 34 3.47 6.19 5.11
C ARG A 34 4.32 7.46 5.23
N LYS A 35 5.63 7.31 5.42
CA LYS A 35 6.56 8.44 5.43
C LYS A 35 6.60 9.14 4.08
N ALA A 36 6.79 8.41 2.98
CA ALA A 36 6.82 8.97 1.63
C ALA A 36 5.53 9.73 1.27
N VAL A 37 4.36 9.20 1.65
CA VAL A 37 3.06 9.85 1.44
C VAL A 37 2.96 11.13 2.25
N LYS A 38 3.33 11.12 3.53
CA LYS A 38 3.29 12.32 4.39
C LYS A 38 4.23 13.40 3.88
N ASP A 39 5.47 13.04 3.54
CA ASP A 39 6.47 13.96 3.04
C ASP A 39 5.99 14.63 1.73
N TYR A 40 5.41 13.83 0.82
CA TYR A 40 4.85 14.34 -0.42
C TYR A 40 3.62 15.24 -0.20
N LEU A 41 2.67 14.83 0.64
CA LEU A 41 1.48 15.64 0.92
C LEU A 41 1.81 16.94 1.64
N ALA A 42 2.81 16.94 2.52
CA ALA A 42 3.32 18.17 3.16
C ALA A 42 3.89 19.14 2.13
N GLN A 43 4.61 18.66 1.11
CA GLN A 43 5.08 19.49 -0.02
C GLN A 43 3.94 20.06 -0.86
N GLN A 44 2.78 19.38 -0.89
CA GLN A 44 1.57 19.82 -1.59
C GLN A 44 0.64 20.67 -0.70
N PHE A 45 1.14 21.16 0.45
CA PHE A 45 0.41 22.01 1.40
C PHE A 45 -0.80 21.37 2.12
N TYR A 46 -0.92 20.04 2.08
CA TYR A 46 -1.88 19.31 2.90
C TYR A 46 -1.40 19.30 4.35
N LYS A 47 -2.23 19.80 5.27
CA LYS A 47 -1.80 20.09 6.65
C LYS A 47 -1.98 18.90 7.58
N ASN A 48 -3.06 18.14 7.40
CA ASN A 48 -3.39 17.02 8.30
C ASN A 48 -3.90 15.79 7.54
N PRO A 49 -3.14 15.24 6.58
CA PRO A 49 -3.59 14.08 5.82
C PRO A 49 -3.66 12.82 6.69
N GLN A 50 -4.84 12.22 6.75
CA GLN A 50 -5.07 10.92 7.37
C GLN A 50 -4.92 9.82 6.34
N ILE A 51 -3.96 8.91 6.53
CA ILE A 51 -3.77 7.77 5.63
C ILE A 51 -4.70 6.64 6.06
N LEU A 52 -5.68 6.35 5.22
CA LEU A 52 -6.77 5.41 5.48
C LEU A 52 -6.40 3.96 5.09
N ASP A 53 -5.79 3.78 3.92
CA ASP A 53 -5.43 2.47 3.38
C ASP A 53 -4.09 2.52 2.65
N ILE A 54 -3.35 1.41 2.69
CA ILE A 54 -2.11 1.20 1.93
C ILE A 54 -2.16 -0.22 1.38
N ARG A 55 -2.10 -0.32 0.05
CA ARG A 55 -2.00 -1.57 -0.71
C ARG A 55 -0.64 -1.62 -1.37
N ILE A 56 0.03 -2.75 -1.25
CA ILE A 56 1.40 -2.93 -1.74
C ILE A 56 1.42 -4.13 -2.65
N TYR A 57 2.07 -4.00 -3.80
CA TYR A 57 2.32 -5.10 -4.71
C TYR A 57 3.63 -4.91 -5.46
N ARG A 58 4.61 -5.77 -5.17
CA ARG A 58 5.97 -5.70 -5.74
C ARG A 58 6.58 -4.30 -5.50
N ASN A 59 6.96 -3.60 -6.56
CA ASN A 59 7.55 -2.26 -6.52
C ASN A 59 6.51 -1.14 -6.67
N TYR A 60 5.23 -1.43 -6.42
CA TYR A 60 4.14 -0.46 -6.56
C TYR A 60 3.27 -0.46 -5.31
N ALA A 61 2.72 0.71 -4.99
CA ALA A 61 1.76 0.84 -3.91
C ALA A 61 0.66 1.83 -4.25
N LEU A 62 -0.50 1.64 -3.64
CA LEU A 62 -1.62 2.56 -3.67
C LEU A 62 -1.90 2.97 -2.23
N ALA A 63 -1.81 4.27 -1.94
CA ALA A 63 -2.21 4.82 -0.66
C ALA A 63 -3.47 5.66 -0.83
N ILE A 64 -4.40 5.51 0.10
CA ILE A 64 -5.59 6.36 0.19
C ILE A 64 -5.41 7.25 1.40
N ALA A 65 -5.45 8.56 1.18
CA ALA A 65 -5.39 9.57 2.22
C ALA A 65 -6.65 10.44 2.19
N TYR A 66 -6.92 11.14 3.28
CA TYR A 66 -8.01 12.09 3.40
C TYR A 66 -7.50 13.39 4.02
N ASP A 67 -7.74 14.50 3.34
CA ASP A 67 -7.55 15.86 3.86
C ASP A 67 -8.55 16.79 3.18
N PHE A 68 -9.72 17.01 3.82
CA PHE A 68 -10.93 17.64 3.26
C PHE A 68 -11.55 16.96 2.01
N GLU A 69 -10.73 16.26 1.23
CA GLU A 69 -11.11 15.41 0.11
C GLU A 69 -10.36 14.06 0.19
N THR A 70 -10.89 13.04 -0.48
CA THR A 70 -10.18 11.76 -0.63
C THR A 70 -9.07 11.93 -1.65
N LEU A 71 -7.87 11.49 -1.33
CA LEU A 71 -6.70 11.51 -2.20
C LEU A 71 -6.23 10.08 -2.41
N VAL A 72 -6.14 9.68 -3.67
CA VAL A 72 -5.53 8.42 -4.07
C VAL A 72 -4.13 8.72 -4.58
N LEU A 73 -3.13 8.08 -3.98
CA LEU A 73 -1.72 8.24 -4.33
C LEU A 73 -1.18 6.92 -4.86
N PHE A 74 -0.61 6.96 -6.06
CA PHE A 74 0.12 5.86 -6.67
C PHE A 74 1.62 6.05 -6.46
N LEU A 75 2.25 5.06 -5.84
CA LEU A 75 3.66 5.06 -5.51
C LEU A 75 4.41 3.99 -6.28
N GLN A 76 5.68 4.27 -6.56
CA GLN A 76 6.62 3.33 -7.17
C GLN A 76 7.91 3.28 -6.35
N LYS A 77 8.44 2.08 -6.13
CA LYS A 77 9.74 1.86 -5.50
C LYS A 77 10.83 2.07 -6.55
N ARG A 78 11.65 3.11 -6.40
CA ARG A 78 12.77 3.47 -7.28
C ARG A 78 14.06 3.52 -6.46
N LYS A 79 15.09 2.81 -6.90
CA LYS A 79 16.40 2.71 -6.19
C LYS A 79 16.25 2.43 -4.68
N GLY A 80 15.28 1.57 -4.31
CA GLY A 80 15.01 1.20 -2.92
C GLY A 80 14.15 2.19 -2.11
N LYS A 81 13.75 3.34 -2.68
CA LYS A 81 12.90 4.33 -2.01
C LYS A 81 11.51 4.37 -2.62
N TRP A 82 10.49 4.57 -1.79
CA TRP A 82 9.12 4.78 -2.24
C TRP A 82 8.91 6.25 -2.63
N GLU A 83 8.41 6.47 -3.83
CA GLU A 83 8.14 7.81 -4.36
C GLU A 83 6.69 7.86 -4.85
N VAL A 84 5.97 8.94 -4.50
CA VAL A 84 4.65 9.20 -5.08
C VAL A 84 4.87 9.66 -6.53
N VAL A 85 4.32 8.90 -7.47
CA VAL A 85 4.44 9.20 -8.91
C VAL A 85 3.21 9.97 -9.39
N ILE A 86 2.03 9.66 -8.83
CA ILE A 86 0.76 10.25 -9.22
C ILE A 86 -0.11 10.41 -7.98
N HIS A 87 -0.81 11.53 -7.85
CA HIS A 87 -1.89 11.73 -6.90
C HIS A 87 -3.14 12.28 -7.60
N GLY A 88 -4.30 12.11 -6.97
CA GLY A 88 -5.55 12.74 -7.39
C GLY A 88 -6.75 12.19 -6.63
N ASN A 89 -7.87 12.89 -6.68
CA ASN A 89 -9.09 12.51 -5.97
C ASN A 89 -9.73 11.21 -6.54
N LEU A 90 -9.53 10.96 -7.84
CA LEU A 90 -9.95 9.73 -8.53
C LEU A 90 -8.86 9.24 -9.47
N LEU A 91 -8.09 8.23 -9.05
CA LEU A 91 -7.13 7.57 -9.94
C LEU A 91 -7.77 6.33 -10.57
N THR A 92 -7.89 6.35 -11.90
CA THR A 92 -8.26 5.18 -12.70
C THR A 92 -7.02 4.54 -13.31
N ARG A 93 -7.16 3.29 -13.79
CA ARG A 93 -6.08 2.59 -14.52
C ARG A 93 -5.58 3.42 -15.69
N GLU A 94 -6.47 4.08 -16.41
CA GLU A 94 -6.19 4.87 -17.61
C GLU A 94 -5.39 6.12 -17.25
N THR A 95 -5.75 6.83 -16.17
CA THR A 95 -4.97 7.96 -15.66
C THR A 95 -3.56 7.53 -15.29
N ILE A 96 -3.40 6.38 -14.63
CA ILE A 96 -2.09 5.86 -14.25
C ILE A 96 -1.29 5.41 -15.47
N ARG A 97 -1.90 4.68 -16.41
CA ARG A 97 -1.23 4.29 -17.68
C ARG A 97 -0.70 5.49 -18.45
N THR A 98 -1.43 6.61 -18.41
CA THR A 98 -1.05 7.83 -19.14
C THR A 98 0.13 8.54 -18.47
N LYS A 99 0.12 8.63 -17.14
CA LYS A 99 1.14 9.38 -16.37
C LYS A 99 2.34 8.52 -15.93
N ALA A 100 2.18 7.21 -15.79
CA ALA A 100 3.22 6.25 -15.42
C ALA A 100 3.28 5.09 -16.44
N LYS A 101 3.95 5.36 -17.57
CA LYS A 101 4.15 4.37 -18.64
C LYS A 101 4.95 3.17 -18.12
N GLY A 102 4.55 1.96 -18.53
CA GLY A 102 5.27 0.72 -18.21
C GLY A 102 4.83 0.00 -16.93
N VAL A 103 3.75 0.46 -16.27
CA VAL A 103 3.13 -0.30 -15.16
C VAL A 103 2.42 -1.54 -15.72
N PRO A 104 2.77 -2.77 -15.28
CA PRO A 104 2.13 -4.00 -15.75
C PRO A 104 0.68 -4.12 -15.29
N ASP A 105 -0.16 -4.78 -16.10
CA ASP A 105 -1.60 -4.90 -15.79
C ASP A 105 -1.90 -5.66 -14.49
N SER A 106 -1.07 -6.66 -14.17
CA SER A 106 -1.14 -7.38 -12.89
C SER A 106 -1.05 -6.48 -11.66
N VAL A 107 -0.44 -5.30 -11.77
CA VAL A 107 -0.35 -4.32 -10.68
C VAL A 107 -1.71 -3.65 -10.44
N PHE A 108 -2.43 -3.30 -11.51
CA PHE A 108 -3.74 -2.66 -11.40
C PHE A 108 -4.76 -3.58 -10.75
N ASP A 109 -4.73 -4.87 -11.11
CA ASP A 109 -5.61 -5.87 -10.51
C ASP A 109 -5.25 -6.12 -9.04
N ALA A 110 -3.97 -6.31 -8.72
CA ALA A 110 -3.52 -6.55 -7.36
C ALA A 110 -3.80 -5.37 -6.41
N LEU A 111 -3.62 -4.13 -6.88
CA LEU A 111 -3.90 -2.91 -6.11
C LEU A 111 -5.40 -2.53 -6.11
N LYS A 112 -6.24 -3.28 -6.85
CA LYS A 112 -7.68 -3.04 -7.04
C LYS A 112 -7.96 -1.62 -7.51
N ILE A 113 -7.21 -1.15 -8.50
CA ILE A 113 -7.40 0.18 -9.08
C ILE A 113 -8.58 0.11 -10.07
N PRO A 114 -9.59 0.99 -9.95
CA PRO A 114 -10.77 0.96 -10.81
C PRO A 114 -10.45 1.33 -12.26
N LYS A 115 -11.16 0.71 -13.20
CA LYS A 115 -11.16 1.13 -14.61
C LYS A 115 -11.98 2.42 -14.75
N ALA A 116 -11.64 3.26 -15.73
CA ALA A 116 -12.47 4.39 -16.12
C ALA A 116 -13.90 3.92 -16.42
N GLY A 117 -14.90 4.65 -15.92
CA GLY A 117 -16.31 4.29 -16.05
C GLY A 117 -16.86 3.31 -15.00
N THR A 118 -16.05 2.78 -14.07
CA THR A 118 -16.55 1.93 -12.95
C THR A 118 -16.89 2.74 -11.69
N ILE A 119 -16.62 4.05 -11.67
CA ILE A 119 -16.88 4.93 -10.53
C ILE A 119 -18.34 5.39 -10.63
N GLY A 120 -19.25 4.51 -10.26
CA GLY A 120 -20.69 4.76 -10.32
C GLY A 120 -21.55 3.51 -10.52
N GLY A 121 -21.32 2.45 -9.72
CA GLY A 121 -22.32 1.40 -9.44
C GLY A 121 -22.89 0.54 -10.59
N ALA A 122 -22.65 0.84 -11.86
CA ALA A 122 -23.27 0.14 -12.97
C ALA A 122 -22.20 -0.21 -14.01
N THR A 123 -21.66 -1.41 -13.87
CA THR A 123 -21.14 -2.13 -15.03
C THR A 123 -22.36 -2.43 -15.91
N PHE A 124 -22.69 -1.56 -16.86
CA PHE A 124 -23.67 -1.90 -17.88
C PHE A 124 -23.09 -3.05 -18.70
N LYS A 125 -23.75 -4.21 -18.60
CA LYS A 125 -23.60 -5.32 -19.56
C LYS A 125 -24.14 -4.89 -20.91
#